data_AF-A0A1G7SYE5-F1
#
_entry.id   AF-A0A1G7SYE5-F1
#
_cell.length_a   1.000
_cell.length_b   1.000
_cell.length_c   1.000
_cell.angle_alpha   90.00
_cell.angle_beta   90.00
_cell.angle_gamma   90.00
#
_symmetry.space_group_name_H-M   'P 1'
#
loop_
_entity.id
_entity.type
_entity.pdbx_description
1 polymer ?
#
loop_
_entity_poly.entity_id
_entity_poly.type
_entity_poly.pdbx_seq_one_letter_code
_entity_poly.pdbx_strand_id
1 'polypeptide(L)' 'MIRCTCCGEDMNYNDETTRITEYACRQCHNVEIVRKKSGRSAA' A
#
# COMPACT_ATOMS: atom_id res chain seq x y z
N MET A 1 -0.85 10.12 -4.66
CA MET A 1 -2.18 9.63 -4.24
C MET A 1 -2.44 8.33 -4.94
N ILE A 2 -2.54 7.22 -4.21
CA ILE A 2 -3.04 5.97 -4.77
C ILE A 2 -4.55 6.08 -4.78
N ARG A 3 -5.15 5.95 -5.96
CA ARG A 3 -6.61 5.93 -6.12
C ARG A 3 -7.06 4.48 -6.24
N CYS A 4 -8.17 4.18 -5.60
CA CYS A 4 -8.80 2.88 -5.71
C CYS A 4 -9.23 2.63 -7.15
N THR A 5 -8.77 1.53 -7.75
CA THR A 5 -9.20 1.09 -9.09
C THR A 5 -10.66 0.64 -9.14
N CYS A 6 -11.27 0.32 -8.00
CA CYS A 6 -12.66 -0.12 -7.91
C CYS A 6 -13.65 1.06 -7.81
N CYS A 7 -13.38 2.07 -6.96
CA CYS A 7 -14.32 3.16 -6.70
C CYS A 7 -13.79 4.57 -7.03
N GLY A 8 -12.52 4.72 -7.41
CA GLY A 8 -11.91 6.01 -7.76
C GLY A 8 -11.53 6.91 -6.57
N GLU A 9 -11.93 6.53 -5.35
CA GLU A 9 -11.63 7.26 -4.11
C GLU A 9 -10.14 7.16 -3.71
N ASP A 10 -9.69 8.10 -2.88
CA ASP A 10 -8.33 8.08 -2.35
C ASP A 10 -8.14 6.93 -1.34
N MET A 11 -7.03 6.20 -1.49
CA MET A 11 -6.68 5.11 -0.59
C MET A 11 -5.80 5.63 0.56
N ASN A 12 -6.15 5.21 1.77
CA ASN A 12 -5.37 5.48 2.97
C ASN A 12 -4.11 4.62 2.92
N TYR A 13 -2.93 5.24 2.86
CA TYR A 13 -1.68 4.51 2.97
C TYR A 13 -1.26 4.40 4.44
N ASN A 14 -0.90 3.19 4.85
CA ASN A 14 -0.34 2.88 6.15
C ASN A 14 1.08 2.35 5.96
N ASP A 15 2.07 3.16 6.36
CA ASP A 15 3.50 2.79 6.33
C ASP A 15 3.98 2.47 7.76
N GLU A 16 3.26 1.60 8.46
CA GLU A 16 3.57 1.29 9.87
C GLU A 16 4.86 0.50 10.04
N THR A 17 5.33 -0.18 9.00
CA THR A 17 6.60 -0.91 9.03
C THR A 17 7.42 -0.56 7.80
N THR A 18 8.68 -0.19 7.99
CA THR A 18 9.64 0.26 6.96
C THR A 18 9.81 -0.70 5.75
N ARG A 19 9.22 -1.89 5.84
CA ARG A 19 9.32 -2.99 4.87
C ARG A 19 8.04 -3.19 4.05
N ILE A 20 6.90 -2.66 4.49
CA ILE A 20 5.63 -2.80 3.77
C ILE A 20 4.85 -1.49 3.79
N THR A 21 4.23 -1.18 2.67
CA THR A 21 3.25 -0.09 2.59
C THR A 21 1.92 -0.72 2.23
N GLU A 22 0.95 -0.56 3.12
CA GLU A 22 -0.42 -1.02 2.91
C GLU A 22 -1.29 0.14 2.42
N TYR A 23 -2.14 -0.12 1.43
CA TYR A 23 -3.09 0.85 0.90
C TYR A 23 -4.49 0.31 1.09
N ALA A 24 -5.28 0.95 1.95
CA ALA A 24 -6.64 0.54 2.27
C ALA A 24 -7.65 1.59 1.79
N CYS A 25 -8.60 1.16 0.96
CA CYS A 25 -9.74 1.95 0.53
C CYS A 25 -10.80 1.99 1.64
N ARG A 26 -11.17 3.17 2.15
CA ARG A 26 -12.20 3.29 3.20
C ARG A 26 -13.64 3.06 2.72
N GLN A 27 -13.87 3.20 1.42
CA GLN A 27 -15.20 3.05 0.80
C GLN A 27 -15.51 1.59 0.49
N CYS A 28 -14.56 0.94 -0.18
CA CYS A 28 -14.70 -0.37 -0.78
C CYS A 28 -13.92 -1.46 -0.04
N HIS A 29 -13.16 -1.09 0.99
CA HIS A 29 -12.34 -1.99 1.80
C HIS A 29 -11.31 -2.79 0.99
N ASN A 30 -10.95 -2.33 -0.21
CA ASN A 30 -9.89 -2.92 -1.00
C ASN A 30 -8.52 -2.65 -0.35
N VAL A 31 -7.70 -3.69 -0.22
CA VAL A 31 -6.38 -3.60 0.42
C VAL A 31 -5.30 -4.03 -0.58
N GLU A 32 -4.32 -3.16 -0.78
CA GLU A 32 -3.15 -3.43 -1.61
C GLU A 32 -1.89 -3.34 -0.76
N ILE A 33 -1.11 -4.42 -0.69
CA ILE A 33 0.10 -4.48 0.14
C ILE A 33 1.31 -4.45 -0.80
N VAL A 34 2.00 -3.32 -0.84
CA VAL A 34 3.25 -3.16 -1.57
C VAL A 34 4.41 -3.48 -0.64
N ARG A 35 5.06 -4.61 -0.88
CA ARG A 35 6.30 -4.94 -0.17
C ARG A 35 7.42 -4.07 -0.74
N LYS A 36 7.99 -3.19 0.08
CA LYS A 36 9.23 -2.51 -0.26
C LYS A 36 10.28 -3.62 -0.37
N LYS A 37 10.84 -3.79 -1.56
CA LYS A 37 11.93 -4.74 -1.82
C LYS A 37 13.07 -4.28 -0.92
N SER A 38 13.13 -4.84 0.28
CA SER A 38 14.23 -4.64 1.21
C SER A 38 15.42 -5.09 0.40
N GLY A 39 16.29 -4.14 0.02
CA GLY A 39 17.43 -4.45 -0.81
C GLY A 39 18.08 -5.67 -0.20
N ARG A 40 18.10 -6.79 -0.93
CA ARG A 40 19.13 -7.78 -0.66
C ARG A 40 20.40 -6.99 -0.96
N SER A 41 21.04 -6.46 0.09
CA SER A 41 22.47 -6.35 0.09
C SER A 41 22.95 -7.78 -0.14
N ALA A 42 23.07 -8.13 -1.42
CA ALA A 42 23.84 -9.28 -1.84
C ALA A 42 25.28 -8.91 -1.48
N ALA A 43 25.68 -9.32 -0.28
CA ALA A 43 27.07 -9.45 0.10
C ALA A 43 27.48 -10.89 -0.24
#